data_AF-A0A9D0XVS5-F1
#
_entry.id   AF-A0A9D0XVS5-F1
#
_cell.length_a   1.000
_cell.length_b   1.000
_cell.length_c   1.000
_cell.angle_alpha   90.00
_cell.angle_beta   90.00
_cell.angle_gamma   90.00
#
_symmetry.space_group_name_H-M   'P 1'
#
loop_
_entity.id
_entity.type
_entity.pdbx_description
1 polymer ?
#
loop_
_entity_poly.entity_id
_entity_poly.type
_entity_poly.pdbx_seq_one_letter_code
_entity_poly.pdbx_strand_id
1 'polypeptide(L)'
;MTSTADLQPCIDQLNQSEDYQVLTKLQAVSEFNSPSPEQTHKVCIIDTETTGLDTDVCEIIELGYQIIEFDSTGHFYKVLSAQNFLNEPKGEISAEVTQVTGLTMNDVKGHQIPWDQVEAEIAQV
;
A
#
# COMPACT_ATOMS: atom_id res chain seq x y z
N MET A 1 -26.64 5.63 15.11
CA MET A 1 -25.25 5.90 14.71
C MET A 1 -25.16 7.38 14.40
N THR A 2 -24.18 8.09 14.94
CA THR A 2 -23.94 9.51 14.69
C THR A 2 -23.47 9.68 13.25
N SER A 3 -24.07 10.57 12.47
CA SER A 3 -23.65 10.78 11.09
C SER A 3 -22.38 11.64 11.04
N THR A 4 -21.64 11.59 9.92
CA THR A 4 -20.45 12.44 9.74
C THR A 4 -20.80 13.93 9.84
N ALA A 5 -21.99 14.33 9.38
CA ALA A 5 -22.48 15.70 9.48
C ALA A 5 -22.65 16.16 10.94
N ASP A 6 -23.04 15.25 11.83
CA ASP A 6 -23.20 15.53 13.26
C ASP A 6 -21.85 15.70 13.98
N LEU A 7 -20.76 15.19 13.39
CA LEU A 7 -19.40 15.28 13.95
C LEU A 7 -18.58 16.45 13.38
N GLN A 8 -19.02 17.06 12.27
CA GLN A 8 -18.29 18.15 11.61
C GLN A 8 -17.95 19.32 12.56
N PRO A 9 -18.86 19.81 13.43
CA PRO A 9 -18.54 20.89 14.35
C PRO A 9 -17.42 20.52 15.34
N CYS A 10 -17.37 19.26 15.78
CA CYS A 10 -16.32 18.77 16.67
C CYS A 10 -14.97 18.68 15.93
N ILE A 11 -14.97 18.23 14.68
CA ILE A 11 -13.78 18.18 13.83
C ILE A 11 -13.23 19.59 13.64
N ASP A 12 -14.09 20.56 13.31
CA ASP A 12 -13.69 21.95 13.09
C ASP A 12 -13.10 22.58 14.36
N GLN A 13 -13.70 22.30 15.53
CA GLN A 13 -13.19 22.78 16.80
C GLN A 13 -11.81 22.20 17.13
N LEU A 14 -11.59 20.90 16.90
CA LEU A 14 -10.30 20.26 17.14
C LEU A 14 -9.22 20.78 16.18
N ASN A 15 -9.54 20.98 14.91
CA ASN A 15 -8.59 21.48 13.90
C ASN A 15 -8.19 22.95 14.10
N GLN A 16 -8.93 23.72 14.90
CA GLN A 16 -8.54 25.09 15.29
C GLN A 16 -7.52 25.13 16.43
N SER A 17 -7.31 24.01 17.13
CA SER A 17 -6.29 23.90 18.17
C SER A 17 -4.94 23.55 17.56
N GLU A 18 -3.86 24.10 18.11
CA GLU A 18 -2.50 23.68 17.77
C GLU A 18 -2.09 22.36 18.46
N ASP A 19 -2.85 21.93 19.47
CA ASP A 19 -2.56 20.73 20.27
C ASP A 19 -3.03 19.42 19.63
N TYR A 20 -3.89 19.49 18.60
CA TYR A 20 -4.54 18.31 18.02
C TYR A 20 -4.49 18.30 16.50
N GLN A 21 -4.33 17.11 15.92
CA GLN A 21 -4.49 16.85 14.50
C GLN A 21 -5.53 15.76 14.30
N VAL A 22 -6.67 16.10 13.68
CA VAL A 22 -7.71 15.10 13.36
C VAL A 22 -7.34 14.39 12.07
N LEU A 23 -7.01 13.11 12.15
CA LEU A 23 -6.80 12.26 10.97
C LEU A 23 -8.15 11.79 10.42
N THR A 24 -8.34 11.95 9.11
CA THR A 24 -9.48 11.36 8.40
C THR A 24 -9.14 9.97 7.90
N LYS A 25 -10.13 9.08 7.88
CA LYS A 25 -9.94 7.73 7.36
C LYS A 25 -9.62 7.82 5.87
N LEU A 26 -8.41 7.40 5.49
CA LEU A 26 -7.99 7.33 4.09
C LEU A 26 -9.02 6.56 3.26
N GLN A 27 -9.48 7.17 2.18
CA GLN A 27 -10.23 6.51 1.12
C GLN A 27 -9.27 6.31 -0.05
N ALA A 28 -9.04 5.06 -0.45
CA ALA A 28 -8.21 4.77 -1.60
C ALA A 28 -8.84 5.37 -2.86
N VAL A 29 -8.05 6.13 -3.61
CA VAL A 29 -8.43 6.69 -4.91
C VAL A 29 -7.48 6.22 -5.98
N SER A 30 -7.99 5.95 -7.17
CA SER A 30 -7.19 5.57 -8.33
C SER A 30 -6.89 6.76 -9.24
N GLU A 31 -7.45 7.93 -8.98
CA GLU A 31 -7.28 9.15 -9.75
C GLU A 31 -6.99 10.32 -8.80
N PHE A 32 -5.90 11.05 -9.07
CA PHE A 32 -5.40 12.14 -8.21
C PHE A 32 -5.59 13.51 -8.86
N ASN A 33 -5.29 13.61 -10.16
CA ASN A 33 -5.41 14.84 -10.95
C ASN A 33 -6.05 14.53 -12.31
N SER A 34 -6.59 15.55 -12.98
CA SER A 34 -7.07 15.41 -14.37
C SER A 34 -5.90 15.03 -15.29
N PRO A 35 -6.13 14.20 -16.34
CA PRO A 35 -5.05 13.73 -17.22
C PRO A 35 -4.19 14.87 -17.78
N SER A 36 -2.87 14.67 -17.80
CA SER A 36 -1.95 15.64 -18.39
C SER A 36 -2.05 15.64 -19.92
N PRO A 37 -1.99 16.83 -20.57
CA PRO A 37 -1.74 16.90 -22.00
C PRO A 37 -0.26 16.65 -22.36
N GLU A 38 0.64 16.64 -21.37
CA GLU A 38 2.07 16.43 -21.54
C GLU A 38 2.45 14.94 -21.47
N GLN A 39 3.71 14.63 -21.80
CA GLN A 39 4.25 13.28 -21.66
C GLN A 39 4.25 12.85 -20.19
N THR A 40 3.64 11.70 -19.92
CA THR A 40 3.68 11.03 -18.62
C THR A 40 4.69 9.89 -18.61
N HIS A 41 5.12 9.52 -17.41
CA HIS A 41 5.97 8.37 -17.10
C HIS A 41 5.22 7.47 -16.11
N LYS A 42 5.73 6.26 -15.92
CA LYS A 42 5.21 5.34 -14.90
C LYS A 42 6.23 5.17 -13.79
N VAL A 43 5.73 4.94 -12.58
CA VAL A 43 6.54 4.51 -11.44
C VAL A 43 5.84 3.34 -10.76
N CYS A 44 6.62 2.35 -10.33
CA CYS A 44 6.14 1.27 -9.47
C CYS A 44 6.60 1.54 -8.04
N ILE A 45 5.65 1.67 -7.12
CA ILE A 45 5.91 1.75 -5.69
C ILE A 45 5.64 0.36 -5.12
N ILE A 46 6.64 -0.22 -4.45
CA ILE A 46 6.61 -1.58 -3.94
C ILE A 46 6.82 -1.55 -2.43
N ASP A 47 6.10 -2.41 -1.73
CA ASP A 47 6.27 -2.68 -0.31
C ASP A 47 6.19 -4.20 -0.05
N THR A 48 6.90 -4.67 0.97
CA THR A 48 6.97 -6.10 1.28
C THR A 48 6.97 -6.35 2.77
N GLU A 49 6.25 -7.39 3.19
CA GLU A 49 6.42 -7.98 4.51
C GLU A 49 7.25 -9.26 4.38
N THR A 50 8.15 -9.50 5.33
CA THR A 50 9.14 -10.58 5.26
C THR A 50 9.27 -11.31 6.59
N THR A 51 9.86 -12.50 6.57
CA THR A 51 10.16 -13.27 7.80
C THR A 51 11.34 -12.70 8.62
N GLY A 52 11.89 -11.55 8.23
CA GLY A 52 13.00 -10.87 8.90
C GLY A 52 13.78 -9.94 7.94
N LEU A 53 14.87 -9.35 8.40
CA LEU A 53 15.58 -8.28 7.66
C LEU A 53 16.73 -8.78 6.76
N ASP A 54 17.08 -10.06 6.82
CA ASP A 54 18.22 -10.62 6.07
C ASP A 54 17.75 -11.16 4.71
N THR A 55 18.07 -10.44 3.63
CA THR A 55 17.63 -10.78 2.28
C THR A 55 18.17 -12.10 1.74
N ASP A 56 19.23 -12.65 2.34
CA ASP A 56 19.82 -13.92 1.88
C ASP A 56 19.02 -15.14 2.37
N VAL A 57 18.24 -14.98 3.47
CA VAL A 57 17.56 -16.10 4.14
C VAL A 57 16.09 -15.85 4.47
N CYS A 58 15.68 -14.59 4.62
CA CYS A 58 14.30 -14.23 4.93
C CYS A 58 13.45 -14.26 3.66
N GLU A 59 12.22 -14.74 3.81
CA GLU A 59 11.28 -14.94 2.72
C GLU A 59 10.26 -13.80 2.69
N ILE A 60 9.85 -13.38 1.49
CA ILE A 60 8.72 -12.46 1.30
C ILE A 60 7.43 -13.21 1.63
N ILE A 61 6.61 -12.65 2.52
CA ILE A 61 5.31 -13.19 2.94
C ILE A 61 4.13 -12.32 2.50
N GLU A 62 4.39 -11.07 2.13
CA GLU A 62 3.45 -10.19 1.42
C GLU A 62 4.20 -9.33 0.40
N LEU A 63 3.60 -9.13 -0.77
CA LEU A 63 4.04 -8.19 -1.78
C LEU A 63 2.88 -7.27 -2.16
N GLY A 64 3.02 -5.99 -1.86
CA GLY A 64 2.12 -4.93 -2.32
C GLY A 64 2.83 -4.05 -3.35
N TYR A 65 2.15 -3.71 -4.45
CA TYR A 65 2.67 -2.71 -5.37
C TYR A 65 1.59 -1.90 -6.08
N GLN A 66 1.95 -0.69 -6.47
CA GLN A 66 1.14 0.20 -7.29
C GLN A 66 1.96 0.79 -8.43
N ILE A 67 1.43 0.70 -9.65
CA ILE A 67 1.96 1.37 -10.83
C ILE A 67 1.16 2.64 -11.05
N ILE A 68 1.82 3.80 -11.05
CA ILE A 68 1.17 5.11 -11.09
C ILE A 68 1.75 5.95 -12.22
N GLU A 69 0.90 6.66 -12.94
CA GLU A 69 1.30 7.67 -13.93
C GLU A 69 1.65 8.99 -13.25
N PHE A 70 2.78 9.59 -13.66
CA PHE A 70 3.22 10.89 -13.20
C PHE A 70 3.88 11.72 -14.31
N ASP A 71 3.94 13.04 -14.15
CA ASP A 71 4.68 13.91 -15.08
C ASP A 71 6.07 14.29 -14.57
N SER A 72 6.84 14.98 -15.41
CA SER A 72 8.20 15.42 -15.07
C SER A 72 8.25 16.48 -13.96
N THR A 73 7.11 17.02 -13.51
CA THR A 73 6.99 17.95 -12.39
C THR A 73 6.65 17.25 -11.07
N GLY A 74 6.33 15.95 -11.12
CA GLY A 74 6.03 15.11 -9.95
C GLY A 74 4.55 14.98 -9.62
N HIS A 75 3.63 15.43 -10.48
CA HIS A 75 2.19 15.24 -10.25
C HIS A 75 1.77 13.82 -10.62
N PHE A 76 1.11 13.12 -9.70
CA PHE A 76 0.45 11.83 -9.98
C PHE A 76 -0.91 12.05 -10.66
N TYR A 77 -1.27 11.15 -11.56
CA TYR A 77 -2.53 11.21 -12.31
C TYR A 77 -3.42 10.04 -11.97
N LYS A 78 -2.95 8.82 -12.27
CA LYS A 78 -3.77 7.62 -12.22
C LYS A 78 -2.98 6.41 -11.76
N VAL A 79 -3.60 5.60 -10.90
CA VAL A 79 -3.14 4.25 -10.58
C VAL A 79 -3.55 3.32 -11.72
N LEU A 80 -2.55 2.73 -12.39
CA LEU A 80 -2.72 1.80 -13.51
C LEU A 80 -2.91 0.36 -13.04
N SER A 81 -2.17 -0.05 -12.02
CA SER A 81 -2.29 -1.35 -11.36
C SER A 81 -2.07 -1.16 -9.87
N ALA A 82 -2.81 -1.90 -9.06
CA ALA A 82 -2.63 -2.01 -7.62
C ALA A 82 -2.86 -3.46 -7.24
N GLN A 83 -1.81 -4.14 -6.78
CA GLN A 83 -1.87 -5.54 -6.39
C GLN A 83 -1.36 -5.73 -4.97
N ASN A 84 -1.88 -6.77 -4.33
CA ASN A 84 -1.44 -7.24 -3.03
C ASN A 84 -1.53 -8.78 -3.04
N PHE A 85 -0.42 -9.43 -2.72
CA PHE A 85 -0.29 -10.88 -2.73
C PHE A 85 0.34 -11.37 -1.44
N LEU A 86 -0.25 -12.39 -0.84
CA LEU A 86 0.35 -13.14 0.27
C LEU A 86 1.19 -14.30 -0.27
N ASN A 87 2.15 -14.76 0.53
CA ASN A 87 3.02 -15.88 0.20
C ASN A 87 3.30 -16.74 1.43
N GLU A 88 3.03 -18.05 1.36
CA GLU A 88 3.41 -18.99 2.41
C GLU A 88 4.93 -19.17 2.41
N PRO A 89 5.65 -18.83 3.50
CA PRO A 89 7.07 -19.10 3.60
C PRO A 89 7.31 -20.60 3.82
N LYS A 90 8.53 -21.07 3.53
CA LYS A 90 8.96 -22.44 3.90
C LYS A 90 9.27 -22.52 5.40
N GLY A 91 9.79 -21.43 5.97
CA GLY A 91 10.10 -21.31 7.38
C GLY A 91 8.90 -20.93 8.25
N GLU A 92 9.16 -20.71 9.54
CA GLU A 92 8.15 -20.21 10.48
C GLU A 92 8.08 -18.68 10.44
N ILE A 93 6.89 -18.12 10.68
CA ILE A 93 6.74 -16.70 11.03
C ILE A 93 6.86 -16.60 12.55
N SER A 94 7.90 -15.92 13.04
CA SER A 94 8.12 -15.74 14.47
C SER A 94 7.06 -14.82 15.09
N ALA A 95 6.87 -14.91 16.40
CA ALA A 95 5.94 -14.02 17.11
C ALA A 95 6.31 -12.54 16.98
N GLU A 96 7.61 -12.22 16.89
CA GLU A 96 8.10 -10.87 16.67
C GLU A 96 7.75 -10.37 15.27
N VAL A 97 7.93 -11.20 14.24
CA VAL A 97 7.52 -10.85 12.87
C VAL A 97 6.01 -10.64 12.82
N THR A 98 5.22 -11.57 13.36
CA THR A 98 3.75 -11.40 13.44
C THR A 98 3.35 -10.12 14.16
N GLN A 99 4.08 -9.71 15.21
CA GLN A 99 3.79 -8.46 15.91
C GLN A 99 4.04 -7.22 15.05
N VAL A 100 5.05 -7.26 14.17
CA VAL A 100 5.41 -6.13 13.29
C VAL A 100 4.51 -6.10 12.05
N THR A 101 4.34 -7.24 11.39
CA THR A 101 3.63 -7.33 10.10
C THR A 101 2.13 -7.53 10.26
N GLY A 102 1.69 -8.05 11.41
CA GLY A 102 0.31 -8.46 11.64
C GLY A 102 -0.09 -9.78 10.98
N LEU A 103 0.84 -10.45 10.27
CA LEU A 103 0.57 -11.70 9.56
C LEU A 103 0.94 -12.92 10.39
N THR A 104 0.04 -13.89 10.46
CA THR A 104 0.29 -15.21 11.04
C THR A 104 0.52 -16.26 9.96
N MET A 105 1.08 -17.41 10.35
CA MET A 105 1.23 -18.55 9.43
C MET A 105 -0.12 -19.01 8.83
N ASN A 106 -1.24 -18.81 9.54
CA ASN A 106 -2.56 -19.19 9.01
C ASN A 106 -3.05 -18.22 7.94
N ASP A 107 -2.69 -16.93 8.03
CA ASP A 107 -3.12 -15.92 7.05
C ASP A 107 -2.46 -16.14 5.69
N VAL A 108 -1.21 -16.61 5.69
CA VAL A 108 -0.43 -16.83 4.46
C VAL A 108 -0.52 -18.25 3.90
N LYS A 109 -1.11 -19.19 4.65
CA LYS A 109 -1.13 -20.61 4.29
C LYS A 109 -1.81 -20.86 2.94
N GLY A 110 -1.12 -21.54 2.04
CA GLY A 110 -1.58 -21.89 0.69
C GLY A 110 -1.51 -20.75 -0.32
N HIS A 111 -1.08 -19.55 0.09
CA HIS A 111 -0.90 -18.42 -0.82
C HIS A 111 0.46 -18.49 -1.50
N GLN A 112 0.52 -18.02 -2.75
CA GLN A 112 1.73 -17.92 -3.55
C GLN A 112 1.67 -16.65 -4.39
N ILE A 113 2.79 -15.94 -4.47
CA ILE A 113 2.92 -14.80 -5.37
C ILE A 113 3.00 -15.32 -6.81
N PRO A 114 2.15 -14.84 -7.74
CA PRO A 114 2.22 -15.20 -9.15
C PRO A 114 3.34 -14.41 -9.83
N TRP A 115 4.59 -14.84 -9.65
CA TRP A 115 5.78 -14.10 -10.11
C TRP A 115 5.75 -13.76 -11.60
N ASP A 116 5.27 -14.66 -12.48
CA ASP A 116 5.13 -14.39 -13.91
C ASP A 116 4.22 -13.18 -14.20
N GLN A 117 3.14 -13.01 -13.43
CA GLN A 117 2.24 -11.85 -13.55
C GLN A 117 2.94 -10.57 -13.06
N VAL A 118 3.58 -10.66 -11.89
CA VAL A 118 4.30 -9.53 -11.27
C VAL A 118 5.39 -9.00 -12.21
N GLU A 119 6.21 -9.89 -12.76
CA GLU A 119 7.26 -9.54 -13.71
C GLU A 119 6.68 -8.91 -14.98
N ALA A 120 5.61 -9.49 -15.54
CA ALA A 120 4.98 -8.97 -16.75
C ALA A 120 4.34 -7.58 -16.56
N GLU A 121 3.81 -7.27 -15.37
CA GLU A 121 3.27 -5.95 -15.05
C GLU A 121 4.38 -4.93 -14.80
N ILE A 122 5.38 -5.27 -13.98
CA ILE A 122 6.47 -4.34 -13.63
C ILE A 122 7.37 -4.06 -14.84
N ALA A 123 7.54 -4.99 -15.78
CA ALA A 123 8.30 -4.76 -17.02
C ALA A 123 7.69 -3.68 -17.94
N GLN A 124 6.45 -3.23 -17.68
CA GLN A 124 5.78 -2.16 -18.44
C GLN A 124 5.96 -0.76 -17.85
N VAL A 125 6.72 -0.65 -16.75
CA VAL A 125 7.02 0.59 -16.02
C VAL A 125 8.28 1.22 -16.61
#